data_AF-A0A2V4V634-F1
#
_entry.id   AF-A0A2V4V634-F1
#
_cell.length_a   1.000
_cell.length_b   1.000
_cell.length_c   1.000
_cell.angle_alpha   90.00
_cell.angle_beta   90.00
_cell.angle_gamma   90.00
#
_symmetry.space_group_name_H-M   'P 1'
#
loop_
_entity.id
_entity.type
_entity.pdbx_description
1 polymer ?
#
loop_
_entity_poly.entity_id
_entity_poly.type
_entity_poly.pdbx_seq_one_letter_code
_entity_poly.pdbx_strand_id
1 'polypeptide(L)'
;MVGYTKVDLREWFTGKSFAYEHNYLSCDFSGFGSSYPAEDLPNSNEIVFIQDVPFLFPEKNDDSFNSLEFNNQTINVDIHNCLRVHVLGACDNGSFKECVTLANKSEKIKYEIGLTDWTNKNPYFNNTIAFRCKGSYSARLGFNENMSTTIWYTHVNLDEKFFDINSITFSDNPSMHIFAITLEGGK
;
A
#
# COMPACT_ATOMS: atom_id res chain seq x y z
N MET A 1 -21.09 9.22 -13.49
CA MET A 1 -19.68 9.65 -13.65
C MET A 1 -18.89 8.83 -12.64
N VAL A 2 -17.82 8.14 -13.06
CA VAL A 2 -16.98 7.37 -12.13
C VAL A 2 -16.20 8.38 -11.28
N GLY A 3 -16.25 8.21 -9.96
CA GLY A 3 -15.54 9.03 -8.98
C GLY A 3 -14.48 8.21 -8.25
N TYR A 4 -13.47 8.90 -7.72
CA TYR A 4 -12.41 8.31 -6.91
C TYR A 4 -12.38 8.93 -5.52
N THR A 5 -12.34 8.09 -4.51
CA THR A 5 -12.19 8.48 -3.10
C THR A 5 -10.86 7.92 -2.58
N LYS A 6 -9.93 8.81 -2.22
CA LYS A 6 -8.67 8.43 -1.59
C LYS A 6 -8.95 8.14 -0.12
N VAL A 7 -8.53 6.98 0.37
CA VAL A 7 -8.68 6.63 1.79
C VAL A 7 -7.54 7.28 2.57
N ASP A 8 -7.89 7.98 3.65
CA ASP A 8 -6.89 8.54 4.56
C ASP A 8 -6.42 7.45 5.54
N LEU A 9 -5.19 7.00 5.35
CA LEU A 9 -4.58 5.92 6.14
C LEU A 9 -3.69 6.43 7.28
N ARG A 10 -3.56 7.75 7.47
CA ARG A 10 -2.57 8.34 8.39
C ARG A 10 -2.68 7.83 9.82
N GLU A 11 -3.90 7.63 10.32
CA GLU A 11 -4.14 7.11 11.67
C GLU A 11 -3.97 5.58 11.78
N TRP A 12 -3.79 4.90 10.65
CA TRP A 12 -3.70 3.44 10.57
C TRP A 12 -2.29 2.95 10.27
N PHE A 13 -1.37 3.83 9.87
CA PHE A 13 0.00 3.44 9.59
C PHE A 13 0.73 2.96 10.85
N THR A 14 1.46 1.86 10.70
CA THR A 14 2.23 1.19 11.76
C THR A 14 3.70 0.99 11.40
N GLY A 15 4.04 0.99 10.10
CA GLY A 15 5.39 0.76 9.61
C GLY A 15 6.12 2.04 9.19
N LYS A 16 7.43 2.07 9.43
CA LYS A 16 8.35 3.10 8.90
C LYS A 16 9.10 2.53 7.72
N SER A 17 8.49 2.56 6.55
CA SER A 17 9.03 1.91 5.35
C SER A 17 9.99 2.78 4.56
N PHE A 18 9.85 4.10 4.67
CA PHE A 18 10.59 5.07 3.86
C PHE A 18 11.66 5.76 4.69
N ALA A 19 12.88 5.83 4.16
CA ALA A 19 14.05 6.37 4.83
C ALA A 19 14.75 7.41 3.96
N TYR A 20 15.15 8.53 4.56
CA TYR A 20 16.13 9.42 3.96
C TYR A 20 17.56 8.99 4.35
N GLU A 21 18.54 9.40 3.54
CA GLU A 21 19.97 9.11 3.77
C GLU A 21 20.44 9.48 5.18
N HIS A 22 19.97 10.60 5.74
CA HIS A 22 20.44 11.08 7.04
C HIS A 22 19.88 10.29 8.23
N ASN A 23 18.86 9.45 8.05
CA ASN A 23 18.14 8.78 9.15
C ASN A 23 17.65 7.35 8.82
N TYR A 24 18.28 6.69 7.85
CA TYR A 24 17.81 5.38 7.39
C TYR A 24 17.82 4.26 8.44
N LEU A 25 18.60 4.43 9.51
CA LEU A 25 18.67 3.48 10.63
C LEU A 25 17.40 3.45 11.49
N SER A 26 16.52 4.44 11.36
CA SER A 26 15.27 4.52 12.14
C SER A 26 14.07 3.86 11.45
N CYS A 27 14.26 3.35 10.24
CA CYS A 27 13.22 2.78 9.40
C CYS A 27 13.51 1.30 9.08
N ASP A 28 12.45 0.50 9.01
CA ASP A 28 12.54 -0.91 8.68
C ASP A 28 11.26 -1.36 7.98
N PHE A 29 11.36 -1.59 6.67
CA PHE A 29 10.32 -2.22 5.87
C PHE A 29 10.42 -3.75 5.93
N SER A 30 11.64 -4.30 5.95
CA SER A 30 11.84 -5.75 5.78
C SER A 30 11.78 -6.57 7.07
N GLY A 31 11.69 -5.91 8.23
CA GLY A 31 11.89 -6.53 9.55
C GLY A 31 13.35 -6.94 9.83
N PHE A 32 14.27 -6.51 8.97
CA PHE A 32 15.72 -6.82 9.03
C PHE A 32 16.59 -5.57 8.84
N GLY A 33 16.00 -4.39 9.06
CA GLY A 33 16.63 -3.08 8.95
C GLY A 33 16.80 -2.58 7.53
N SER A 34 15.95 -2.97 6.57
CA SER A 34 16.01 -2.42 5.20
C SER A 34 14.75 -1.66 4.84
N SER A 35 14.88 -0.55 4.11
CA SER A 35 13.81 0.40 3.81
C SER A 35 13.94 1.00 2.40
N TYR A 36 12.86 1.60 1.89
CA TYR A 36 12.90 2.30 0.61
C TYR A 36 13.62 3.64 0.76
N PRO A 37 14.39 4.07 -0.26
CA PRO A 37 14.94 5.41 -0.30
C PRO A 37 13.83 6.43 -0.59
N ALA A 38 13.55 7.30 0.38
CA ALA A 38 12.51 8.31 0.29
C ALA A 38 12.77 9.32 -0.84
N GLU A 39 14.01 9.48 -1.27
CA GLU A 39 14.46 10.36 -2.35
C GLU A 39 14.03 9.89 -3.75
N ASP A 40 13.80 8.59 -3.92
CA ASP A 40 13.32 8.02 -5.20
C ASP A 40 11.77 7.99 -5.29
N LEU A 41 11.07 8.39 -4.21
CA LEU A 41 9.62 8.30 -4.08
C LEU A 41 8.95 9.69 -4.22
N PRO A 42 7.64 9.75 -4.53
CA PRO A 42 6.87 11.00 -4.59
C PRO A 42 6.95 11.85 -3.32
N ASN A 43 6.61 13.13 -3.42
CA ASN A 43 6.61 14.00 -2.25
C ASN A 43 5.54 13.59 -1.24
N SER A 44 5.77 13.95 0.03
CA SER A 44 4.83 13.70 1.12
C SER A 44 3.48 14.35 0.87
N ASN A 45 2.41 13.59 1.08
CA ASN A 45 1.01 14.02 0.86
C ASN A 45 0.69 14.46 -0.59
N GLU A 46 1.54 14.10 -1.55
CA GLU A 46 1.29 14.36 -2.97
C GLU A 46 0.16 13.49 -3.50
N ILE A 47 -0.68 14.05 -4.38
CA ILE A 47 -1.63 13.25 -5.16
C ILE A 47 -0.91 12.75 -6.41
N VAL A 48 -0.65 11.44 -6.44
CA VAL A 48 0.01 10.77 -7.56
C VAL A 48 -1.00 9.99 -8.39
N PHE A 49 -0.74 9.82 -9.68
CA PHE A 49 -1.63 9.11 -10.60
C PHE A 49 -0.95 7.85 -11.13
N ILE A 50 -1.55 6.70 -10.88
CA ILE A 50 -1.12 5.42 -11.44
C ILE A 50 -2.24 4.90 -12.32
N GLN A 51 -2.01 4.83 -13.64
CA GLN A 51 -3.05 4.45 -14.62
C GLN A 51 -4.33 5.29 -14.47
N ASP A 52 -4.18 6.62 -14.37
CA ASP A 52 -5.25 7.60 -14.15
C ASP A 52 -5.99 7.49 -12.79
N VAL A 53 -5.60 6.57 -11.91
CA VAL A 53 -6.14 6.44 -10.56
C VAL A 53 -5.36 7.34 -9.60
N PRO A 54 -6.02 8.30 -8.91
CA PRO A 54 -5.36 9.18 -7.97
C PRO A 54 -5.13 8.49 -6.63
N PHE A 55 -3.93 8.60 -6.06
CA PHE A 55 -3.59 8.11 -4.72
C PHE A 55 -3.06 9.26 -3.87
N LEU A 56 -3.33 9.24 -2.57
CA LEU A 56 -2.68 10.13 -1.60
C LEU A 56 -1.41 9.42 -1.13
N PHE A 57 -0.24 9.91 -1.53
CA PHE A 57 1.03 9.33 -1.12
C PHE A 57 1.33 9.71 0.35
N PRO A 58 1.87 8.80 1.18
CA PRO A 58 1.97 9.03 2.62
C PRO A 58 3.04 10.09 2.96
N GLU A 59 2.93 10.59 4.19
CA GLU A 59 3.95 11.45 4.81
C GLU A 59 5.29 10.70 4.94
N LYS A 60 6.41 11.39 4.76
CA LYS A 60 7.75 10.74 4.76
C LYS A 60 8.70 11.32 5.80
N ASN A 61 8.25 12.25 6.65
CA ASN A 61 9.10 12.79 7.69
C ASN A 61 9.59 11.69 8.66
N ASP A 62 10.71 11.96 9.33
CA ASP A 62 11.44 11.01 10.17
C ASP A 62 10.60 10.40 11.31
N ASP A 63 9.57 11.11 11.75
CA ASP A 63 8.72 10.71 12.87
C ASP A 63 7.43 9.99 12.44
N SER A 64 7.12 9.95 11.14
CA SER A 64 5.85 9.42 10.64
C SER A 64 5.93 7.94 10.26
N PHE A 65 4.92 7.19 10.68
CA PHE A 65 4.59 5.92 10.05
C PHE A 65 3.98 6.19 8.68
N ASN A 66 4.30 5.33 7.71
CA ASN A 66 3.98 5.55 6.30
C ASN A 66 3.56 4.27 5.54
N SER A 67 3.43 3.15 6.25
CA SER A 67 2.77 1.95 5.74
C SER A 67 1.81 1.35 6.75
N LEU A 68 0.78 0.71 6.23
CA LEU A 68 -0.18 -0.10 6.98
C LEU A 68 0.23 -1.57 6.83
N GLU A 69 0.66 -2.21 7.92
CA GLU A 69 0.87 -3.66 7.97
C GLU A 69 -0.46 -4.37 8.22
N PHE A 70 -0.67 -5.54 7.61
CA PHE A 70 -1.87 -6.35 7.86
C PHE A 70 -1.80 -6.97 9.27
N ASN A 71 -2.72 -6.58 10.15
CA ASN A 71 -2.75 -6.95 11.56
C ASN A 71 -4.21 -7.01 12.11
N ASN A 72 -5.13 -7.64 11.37
CA ASN A 72 -6.56 -7.78 11.72
C ASN A 72 -7.34 -6.47 11.96
N GLN A 73 -6.79 -5.31 11.61
CA GLN A 73 -7.41 -4.02 11.79
C GLN A 73 -8.54 -3.77 10.79
N THR A 74 -9.47 -2.90 11.19
CA THR A 74 -10.60 -2.48 10.37
C THR A 74 -10.57 -0.98 10.19
N ILE A 75 -10.54 -0.54 8.94
CA ILE A 75 -10.55 0.87 8.56
C ILE A 75 -11.97 1.24 8.17
N ASN A 76 -12.48 2.33 8.75
CA ASN A 76 -13.77 2.89 8.35
C ASN A 76 -13.59 3.73 7.09
N VAL A 77 -14.46 3.51 6.11
CA VAL A 77 -14.53 4.27 4.87
C VAL A 77 -15.99 4.63 4.60
N ASP A 78 -16.23 5.54 3.66
CA ASP A 78 -17.59 5.84 3.24
C ASP A 78 -17.59 6.07 1.74
N ILE A 79 -17.98 5.04 0.99
CA ILE A 79 -18.17 5.12 -0.45
C ILE A 79 -19.43 4.39 -0.86
N HIS A 80 -20.18 5.01 -1.76
CA HIS A 80 -21.33 4.41 -2.38
C HIS A 80 -20.95 3.77 -3.71
N ASN A 81 -21.67 2.71 -4.09
CA ASN A 81 -21.56 2.15 -5.43
C ASN A 81 -20.12 1.80 -5.83
N CYS A 82 -19.33 1.23 -4.91
CA CYS A 82 -17.94 0.90 -5.17
C CYS A 82 -17.85 -0.18 -6.25
N LEU A 83 -16.92 0.01 -7.19
CA LEU A 83 -16.64 -0.88 -8.31
C LEU A 83 -15.27 -1.54 -8.16
N ARG A 84 -14.29 -0.79 -7.63
CA ARG A 84 -12.93 -1.29 -7.43
C ARG A 84 -12.26 -0.71 -6.20
N VAL A 85 -11.42 -1.52 -5.58
CA VAL A 85 -10.46 -1.09 -4.56
C VAL A 85 -9.07 -1.12 -5.20
N HIS A 86 -8.45 0.04 -5.33
CA HIS A 86 -7.10 0.21 -5.87
C HIS A 86 -6.12 0.38 -4.73
N VAL A 87 -4.94 -0.21 -4.87
CA VAL A 87 -3.95 -0.30 -3.80
C VAL A 87 -2.55 -0.07 -4.33
N LEU A 88 -1.79 0.75 -3.60
CA LEU A 88 -0.33 0.80 -3.68
C LEU A 88 0.24 0.07 -2.47
N GLY A 89 1.08 -0.94 -2.72
CA GLY A 89 1.62 -1.77 -1.66
C GLY A 89 2.78 -2.63 -2.13
N ALA A 90 3.38 -3.34 -1.21
CA ALA A 90 4.38 -4.35 -1.50
C ALA A 90 4.47 -5.35 -0.34
N CYS A 91 5.12 -6.47 -0.59
CA CYS A 91 5.50 -7.39 0.46
C CYS A 91 6.99 -7.32 0.77
N ASP A 92 7.36 -7.68 2.00
CA ASP A 92 8.69 -8.19 2.33
C ASP A 92 8.65 -9.71 2.48
N ASN A 93 9.82 -10.35 2.50
CA ASN A 93 9.96 -11.78 2.83
C ASN A 93 9.15 -12.75 1.96
N GLY A 94 8.79 -12.35 0.74
CA GLY A 94 8.01 -13.15 -0.19
C GLY A 94 6.92 -12.36 -0.91
N SER A 95 6.19 -13.03 -1.79
CA SER A 95 4.98 -12.49 -2.42
C SER A 95 3.77 -13.17 -1.82
N PHE A 96 2.85 -12.40 -1.25
CA PHE A 96 1.74 -12.92 -0.49
C PHE A 96 0.39 -12.49 -1.06
N LYS A 97 -0.61 -13.30 -0.76
CA LYS A 97 -1.99 -13.04 -1.10
C LYS A 97 -2.84 -13.27 0.15
N GLU A 98 -3.65 -12.28 0.47
CA GLU A 98 -4.45 -12.28 1.68
C GLU A 98 -5.89 -11.86 1.42
N CYS A 99 -6.78 -12.27 2.31
CA CYS A 99 -8.17 -11.85 2.27
C CYS A 99 -8.36 -10.47 2.91
N VAL A 100 -9.05 -9.59 2.20
CA VAL A 100 -9.59 -8.34 2.72
C VAL A 100 -11.11 -8.46 2.75
N THR A 101 -11.72 -8.13 3.87
CA THR A 101 -13.18 -8.15 4.01
C THR A 101 -13.73 -6.74 3.84
N LEU A 102 -14.59 -6.55 2.84
CA LEU A 102 -15.35 -5.32 2.65
C LEU A 102 -16.71 -5.50 3.30
N ALA A 103 -17.19 -4.49 4.03
CA ALA A 103 -18.46 -4.57 4.73
C ALA A 103 -19.30 -3.31 4.56
N ASN A 104 -20.62 -3.51 4.54
CA ASN A 104 -21.62 -2.47 4.71
C ASN A 104 -22.45 -2.78 5.97
N LYS A 105 -23.58 -2.09 6.16
CA LYS A 105 -24.47 -2.29 7.32
C LYS A 105 -25.14 -3.67 7.37
N SER A 106 -25.21 -4.37 6.25
CA SER A 106 -26.01 -5.59 6.06
C SER A 106 -25.17 -6.83 5.80
N GLU A 107 -24.01 -6.69 5.18
CA GLU A 107 -23.22 -7.84 4.72
C GLU A 107 -21.71 -7.60 4.75
N LYS A 108 -20.97 -8.72 4.62
CA LYS A 108 -19.51 -8.77 4.56
C LYS A 108 -19.08 -9.68 3.42
N ILE A 109 -18.26 -9.17 2.53
CA ILE A 109 -17.76 -9.90 1.35
C ILE A 109 -16.24 -9.94 1.41
N LYS A 110 -15.65 -11.10 1.14
CA LYS A 110 -14.20 -11.30 1.12
C LYS A 110 -13.67 -11.21 -0.30
N TYR A 111 -12.57 -10.49 -0.45
CA TYR A 111 -11.80 -10.41 -1.67
C TYR A 111 -10.34 -10.74 -1.39
N GLU A 112 -9.64 -11.28 -2.38
CA GLU A 112 -8.21 -11.52 -2.27
C GLU A 112 -7.41 -10.35 -2.86
N ILE A 113 -6.38 -9.90 -2.14
CA ILE A 113 -5.37 -9.00 -2.66
C ILE A 113 -4.01 -9.68 -2.65
N GLY A 114 -3.35 -9.70 -3.81
CA GLY A 114 -1.98 -10.20 -3.95
C GLY A 114 -1.01 -9.03 -4.13
N LEU A 115 0.06 -9.01 -3.33
CA LEU A 115 1.16 -8.06 -3.48
C LEU A 115 2.46 -8.81 -3.71
N THR A 116 3.22 -8.32 -4.68
CA THR A 116 4.53 -8.87 -5.01
C THR A 116 5.58 -8.36 -4.01
N ASP A 117 6.60 -9.18 -3.76
CA ASP A 117 7.78 -8.81 -2.98
C ASP A 117 8.41 -7.52 -3.55
N TRP A 118 8.83 -6.62 -2.67
CA TRP A 118 9.43 -5.34 -3.01
C TRP A 118 10.73 -5.46 -3.81
N THR A 119 11.51 -6.52 -3.64
CA THR A 119 12.78 -6.75 -4.36
C THR A 119 12.61 -7.46 -5.69
N ASN A 120 11.41 -7.96 -6.00
CA ASN A 120 11.17 -8.65 -7.26
C ASN A 120 11.26 -7.68 -8.45
N LYS A 121 11.89 -8.13 -9.53
CA LYS A 121 11.98 -7.38 -10.79
C LYS A 121 10.70 -7.44 -11.61
N ASN A 122 9.95 -8.53 -11.47
CA ASN A 122 8.73 -8.82 -12.22
C ASN A 122 7.59 -9.11 -11.23
N PRO A 123 6.34 -8.74 -11.56
CA PRO A 123 5.20 -9.01 -10.70
C PRO A 123 4.98 -10.53 -10.58
N TYR A 124 4.69 -10.99 -9.37
CA TYR A 124 4.31 -12.38 -9.10
C TYR A 124 2.80 -12.60 -9.34
N PHE A 125 2.00 -11.56 -9.09
CA PHE A 125 0.56 -11.52 -9.35
C PHE A 125 0.24 -10.61 -10.55
N ASN A 126 -1.03 -10.23 -10.73
CA ASN A 126 -1.43 -9.24 -11.73
C ASN A 126 -1.12 -7.78 -11.29
N ASN A 127 0.01 -7.57 -10.62
CA ASN A 127 0.44 -6.24 -10.21
C ASN A 127 1.11 -5.51 -11.38
N THR A 128 1.04 -4.19 -11.38
CA THR A 128 1.89 -3.35 -12.23
C THR A 128 2.79 -2.48 -11.36
N ILE A 129 3.82 -1.91 -11.97
CA ILE A 129 4.83 -1.14 -11.24
C ILE A 129 4.30 0.28 -11.06
N ALA A 130 4.18 0.73 -9.80
CA ALA A 130 3.85 2.11 -9.49
C ALA A 130 5.14 2.94 -9.39
N PHE A 131 6.07 2.52 -8.53
CA PHE A 131 7.34 3.19 -8.32
C PHE A 131 8.47 2.18 -8.24
N ARG A 132 9.60 2.49 -8.88
CA ARG A 132 10.83 1.70 -8.85
C ARG A 132 11.92 2.57 -8.27
N CYS A 133 12.48 2.17 -7.13
CA CYS A 133 13.65 2.81 -6.58
C CYS A 133 14.92 2.19 -7.15
N LYS A 134 16.00 2.96 -7.20
CA LYS A 134 17.30 2.49 -7.72
C LYS A 134 17.92 1.44 -6.80
N GLY A 135 17.66 1.56 -5.50
CA GLY A 135 18.17 0.67 -4.47
C GLY A 135 17.26 0.59 -3.24
N SER A 136 17.89 0.38 -2.10
CA SER A 136 17.31 0.33 -0.75
C SER A 136 18.30 0.88 0.25
N TYR A 137 17.82 1.40 1.37
CA TYR A 137 18.69 1.57 2.52
C TYR A 137 18.72 0.28 3.34
N SER A 138 19.89 -0.05 3.87
CA SER A 138 20.13 -1.18 4.76
C SER A 138 20.89 -0.72 5.99
N ALA A 139 20.42 -1.11 7.17
CA ALA A 139 21.08 -0.83 8.44
C ALA A 139 22.53 -1.33 8.48
N ARG A 140 22.87 -2.35 7.68
CA ARG A 140 24.21 -2.93 7.61
C ARG A 140 25.13 -2.22 6.60
N LEU A 141 24.59 -1.79 5.46
CA LEU A 141 25.40 -1.38 4.31
C LEU A 141 25.22 0.09 3.92
N GLY A 142 24.28 0.82 4.53
CA GLY A 142 23.83 2.11 4.01
C GLY A 142 23.02 1.91 2.73
N PHE A 143 23.21 2.77 1.74
CA PHE A 143 22.53 2.64 0.45
C PHE A 143 23.06 1.43 -0.34
N ASN A 144 22.16 0.53 -0.73
CA ASN A 144 22.45 -0.66 -1.51
C ASN A 144 21.79 -0.58 -2.90
N GLU A 145 22.58 -0.15 -3.89
CA GLU A 145 22.17 -0.07 -5.30
C GLU A 145 21.90 -1.44 -5.95
N ASN A 146 22.41 -2.54 -5.37
CA ASN A 146 22.22 -3.88 -5.92
C ASN A 146 20.85 -4.48 -5.55
N MET A 147 20.09 -3.83 -4.68
CA MET A 147 18.76 -4.23 -4.24
C MET A 147 17.75 -3.15 -4.58
N SER A 148 17.40 -3.06 -5.87
CA SER A 148 16.31 -2.21 -6.33
C SER A 148 14.98 -2.66 -5.74
N THR A 149 14.12 -1.69 -5.39
CA THR A 149 12.86 -1.94 -4.69
C THR A 149 11.68 -1.37 -5.47
N THR A 150 10.49 -1.95 -5.25
CA THR A 150 9.30 -1.64 -6.04
C THR A 150 8.07 -1.49 -5.14
N ILE A 151 7.36 -0.36 -5.31
CA ILE A 151 5.97 -0.25 -4.88
C ILE A 151 5.09 -0.71 -6.04
N TRP A 152 4.22 -1.66 -5.76
CA TRP A 152 3.32 -2.27 -6.73
C TRP A 152 1.94 -1.63 -6.68
N TYR A 153 1.33 -1.48 -7.85
CA TYR A 153 -0.09 -1.17 -8.00
C TYR A 153 -0.87 -2.45 -8.27
N THR A 154 -2.03 -2.57 -7.62
CA THR A 154 -3.01 -3.61 -7.90
C THR A 154 -4.42 -3.08 -7.69
N HIS A 155 -5.41 -3.82 -8.14
CA HIS A 155 -6.80 -3.54 -7.82
C HIS A 155 -7.62 -4.83 -7.68
N VAL A 156 -8.69 -4.73 -6.91
CA VAL A 156 -9.73 -5.75 -6.79
C VAL A 156 -10.98 -5.23 -7.48
N ASN A 157 -11.56 -6.03 -8.38
CA ASN A 157 -12.86 -5.74 -8.98
C ASN A 157 -13.95 -6.32 -8.07
N LEU A 158 -15.00 -5.53 -7.81
CA LEU A 158 -16.15 -6.00 -7.04
C LEU A 158 -17.17 -6.62 -7.99
N ASP A 159 -17.51 -7.88 -7.74
CA ASP A 159 -18.44 -8.65 -8.59
C ASP A 159 -19.88 -8.11 -8.53
N GLU A 160 -20.25 -7.51 -7.40
CA GLU A 160 -21.56 -6.89 -7.23
C GLU A 160 -21.55 -5.46 -7.77
N LYS A 161 -22.39 -5.23 -8.78
CA LYS A 161 -22.65 -3.87 -9.24
C LYS A 161 -23.33 -3.14 -8.09
N PHE A 162 -22.67 -2.10 -7.56
CA PHE A 162 -23.21 -1.15 -6.59
C PHE A 162 -23.12 -1.58 -5.11
N PHE A 163 -21.93 -2.00 -4.67
CA PHE A 163 -21.67 -2.28 -3.26
C PHE A 163 -21.22 -1.03 -2.50
N ASP A 164 -22.02 -0.58 -1.54
CA ASP A 164 -21.60 0.45 -0.59
C ASP A 164 -20.54 -0.15 0.35
N ILE A 165 -19.49 0.59 0.68
CA ILE A 165 -18.46 0.14 1.63
C ILE A 165 -18.40 1.11 2.79
N ASN A 166 -18.60 0.58 4.00
CA ASN A 166 -18.42 1.31 5.24
C ASN A 166 -17.14 0.90 5.99
N SER A 167 -16.60 -0.28 5.71
CA SER A 167 -15.31 -0.66 6.28
C SER A 167 -14.55 -1.68 5.44
N ILE A 168 -13.23 -1.69 5.67
CA ILE A 168 -12.25 -2.60 5.08
C ILE A 168 -11.50 -3.26 6.24
N THR A 169 -11.63 -4.57 6.38
CA THR A 169 -10.88 -5.36 7.38
C THR A 169 -9.76 -6.13 6.69
N PHE A 170 -8.54 -5.93 7.15
CA PHE A 170 -7.35 -6.65 6.68
C PHE A 170 -7.15 -7.92 7.51
N SER A 171 -6.58 -8.98 6.92
CA SER A 171 -6.18 -10.17 7.67
C SER A 171 -4.90 -9.94 8.48
N ASP A 172 -4.32 -10.99 9.04
CA ASP A 172 -3.03 -10.96 9.73
C ASP A 172 -1.93 -11.44 8.79
N ASN A 173 -1.07 -10.52 8.35
CA ASN A 173 0.13 -10.85 7.59
C ASN A 173 1.10 -9.66 7.65
N PRO A 174 2.00 -9.61 8.65
CA PRO A 174 2.89 -8.46 8.84
C PRO A 174 3.85 -8.23 7.67
N SER A 175 3.98 -9.20 6.74
CA SER A 175 4.75 -9.05 5.52
C SER A 175 4.00 -8.38 4.36
N MET A 176 2.75 -7.97 4.55
CA MET A 176 1.96 -7.22 3.56
C MET A 176 1.76 -5.77 4.00
N HIS A 177 2.19 -4.83 3.16
CA HIS A 177 2.20 -3.41 3.47
C HIS A 177 1.40 -2.61 2.44
N ILE A 178 0.53 -1.72 2.91
CA ILE A 178 -0.19 -0.75 2.08
C ILE A 178 0.34 0.65 2.32
N PHE A 179 0.65 1.36 1.23
CA PHE A 179 1.06 2.76 1.27
C PHE A 179 -0.11 3.71 0.94
N ALA A 180 -1.04 3.29 0.08
CA ALA A 180 -2.21 4.08 -0.28
C ALA A 180 -3.35 3.21 -0.81
N ILE A 181 -4.60 3.65 -0.57
CA ILE A 181 -5.81 3.03 -1.11
C ILE A 181 -6.68 4.09 -1.77
N THR A 182 -7.27 3.74 -2.91
CA THR A 182 -8.27 4.55 -3.60
C THR A 182 -9.45 3.68 -3.98
N LEU A 183 -10.65 4.16 -3.70
CA LEU A 183 -11.91 3.50 -4.02
C LEU A 183 -12.50 4.14 -5.28
N GLU A 184 -12.83 3.32 -6.29
CA GLU A 184 -13.48 3.74 -7.54
C GLU A 184 -14.97 3.40 -7.44
N GLY A 185 -15.86 4.39 -7.63
CA GLY A 185 -17.30 4.18 -7.48
C GLY A 185 -18.15 5.40 -7.84
N GLY A 186 -19.41 5.39 -7.41
CA GLY A 186 -20.27 6.57 -7.44
C GLY A 186 -19.97 7.49 -6.25
N LYS A 187 -20.11 8.80 -6.42
CA LYS A 187 -20.26 9.71 -5.27
C LYS A 187 -21.68 9.64 -4.74
#